data_AF-A0A0J0YNW6-F1
#
_entry.id   AF-A0A0J0YNW6-F1
#
_cell.length_a   1.000
_cell.length_b   1.000
_cell.length_c   1.000
_cell.angle_alpha   90.00
_cell.angle_beta   90.00
_cell.angle_gamma   90.00
#
_symmetry.space_group_name_H-M   'P 1'
#
loop_
_entity.id
_entity.type
_entity.pdbx_description
1 polymer ?
#
loop_
_entity_poly.entity_id
_entity_poly.type
_entity_poly.pdbx_seq_one_letter_code
_entity_poly.pdbx_strand_id
1 'polypeptide(L)' 'MNLEAVDEMVERFPDVQIVFIESGGDNLSATFSPDLADGTIFVIDVAQGEKFPRKGVPVIPNWDFWVTIKTS' A
#
# COMPACT_ATOMS: atom_id res chain seq x y z
N MET A 1 12.34 11.37 5.86
CA MET A 1 10.99 11.93 5.66
C MET A 1 9.89 10.94 6.03
N ASN A 2 9.62 9.88 5.26
CA ASN A 2 8.54 8.93 5.66
C ASN A 2 8.87 8.16 6.95
N LEU A 3 10.11 7.68 7.10
CA LEU A 3 10.56 7.00 8.32
C LEU A 3 10.51 7.92 9.55
N GLU A 4 11.01 9.15 9.43
CA GLU A 4 10.93 10.14 10.52
C GLU A 4 9.48 10.41 10.96
N ALA A 5 8.54 10.48 10.02
CA ALA A 5 7.12 10.65 10.35
C ALA A 5 6.52 9.42 11.05
N VAL A 6 6.99 8.21 10.71
CA VAL A 6 6.61 6.98 11.40
C VAL A 6 7.19 6.98 12.81
N ASP A 7 8.46 7.34 12.98
CA ASP A 7 9.14 7.42 14.27
C ASP A 7 8.43 8.38 15.22
N GLU A 8 8.10 9.60 14.74
CA GLU A 8 7.32 10.57 15.51
C GLU A 8 5.95 10.02 15.92
N MET A 9 5.30 9.20 15.08
CA MET A 9 4.00 8.62 15.39
C MET A 9 4.10 7.51 16.45
N VAL A 10 5.16 6.68 16.39
CA VAL A 10 5.44 5.66 17.40
C VAL A 10 5.78 6.30 18.74
N GLU A 11 6.57 7.38 18.75
CA GLU A 11 6.87 8.13 19.98
C GLU A 11 5.60 8.73 20.62
N ARG A 12 4.68 9.25 19.80
CA ARG A 12 3.42 9.85 20.27
C ARG A 12 2.41 8.82 20.78
N PHE A 13 2.45 7.60 20.26
CA PHE A 13 1.51 6.53 20.59
C PHE A 13 2.27 5.26 20.99
N PRO A 14 2.77 5.16 22.23
CA PRO A 14 3.66 4.06 22.65
C PRO A 14 3.01 2.67 22.60
N ASP A 15 1.67 2.60 22.62
CA ASP A 15 0.91 1.35 22.55
C ASP A 15 0.48 0.99 21.10
N VAL A 16 0.96 1.72 20.09
CA VAL A 16 0.61 1.46 18.68
C VAL A 16 1.14 0.09 18.24
N GLN A 17 0.26 -0.72 17.66
CA GLN A 17 0.62 -2.06 17.18
C GLN A 17 0.83 -2.11 15.66
N ILE A 18 0.19 -1.22 14.92
CA ILE A 18 0.20 -1.19 13.46
C ILE A 18 0.13 0.27 13.00
N VAL A 19 0.97 0.62 12.02
CA VAL A 19 0.96 1.90 11.33
C VAL A 19 0.61 1.67 9.86
N PHE A 20 -0.42 2.36 9.36
CA PHE A 20 -0.75 2.36 7.94
C PHE A 20 -0.13 3.55 7.24
N ILE A 21 0.57 3.28 6.14
CA ILE A 21 1.15 4.29 5.25
C ILE A 21 0.41 4.21 3.92
N GLU A 22 -0.33 5.26 3.58
CA GLU A 22 -1.04 5.35 2.30
C GLU A 22 -0.12 5.93 1.23
N SER A 23 -0.09 5.29 0.06
CA SER A 23 0.56 5.86 -1.13
C SER A 23 -0.33 6.95 -1.73
N GLY A 24 0.24 7.97 -2.37
CA GLY A 24 -0.54 9.03 -3.03
C GLY A 24 -1.41 8.60 -4.22
N GLY A 25 -1.56 7.29 -4.51
CA GLY A 25 -2.58 6.74 -5.40
C GLY A 25 -2.30 6.81 -6.90
N ASP A 26 -1.13 7.26 -7.33
CA ASP A 26 -0.94 7.71 -8.72
C ASP A 26 -0.47 6.61 -9.71
N ASN A 27 -0.01 5.44 -9.24
CA ASN A 27 0.42 4.37 -10.15
C ASN A 27 0.42 2.97 -9.52
N LEU A 28 -0.02 1.96 -10.28
CA LEU A 28 0.03 0.53 -9.92
C LEU A 28 1.46 -0.01 -9.76
N SER A 29 2.46 0.72 -10.24
CA SER A 29 3.88 0.39 -10.01
C SER A 29 4.46 1.03 -8.76
N ALA A 30 3.68 1.80 -7.99
CA ALA A 30 4.15 2.39 -6.75
C ALA A 30 4.31 1.29 -5.69
N THR A 31 5.56 1.03 -5.32
CA THR A 31 5.91 0.14 -4.20
C THR A 31 6.62 0.93 -3.12
N PHE A 32 6.39 0.58 -1.87
CA PHE A 32 7.22 1.06 -0.78
C PHE A 32 8.54 0.30 -0.73
N SER A 33 9.59 0.96 -0.21
CA SER A 33 10.84 0.28 0.12
C SER A 33 10.57 -0.75 1.23
N PRO A 34 11.19 -1.94 1.19
CA PRO A 34 11.16 -2.88 2.31
C PRO A 34 11.61 -2.26 3.64
N ASP A 35 12.45 -1.21 3.59
CA ASP A 35 12.89 -0.50 4.79
C ASP A 35 11.78 0.36 5.43
N LEU A 36 10.71 0.65 4.69
CA LEU A 36 9.62 1.51 5.16
C LEU A 36 8.38 0.73 5.62
N ALA A 37 8.13 -0.45 5.05
CA ALA A 37 6.94 -1.23 5.35
C ALA A 37 7.26 -2.73 5.40
N ASP A 38 6.88 -3.37 6.50
CA ASP A 38 7.00 -4.83 6.69
C ASP A 38 6.09 -5.62 5.74
N GLY A 39 4.99 -5.01 5.29
CA GLY A 39 4.08 -5.58 4.31
C GLY A 39 3.31 -4.51 3.56
N THR A 40 2.82 -4.86 2.36
CA THR A 40 2.12 -3.92 1.47
C THR A 40 0.73 -4.44 1.11
N ILE A 41 -0.28 -3.56 1.19
CA ILE A 41 -1.65 -3.83 0.74
C ILE A 41 -1.90 -3.02 -0.52
N PHE A 42 -2.26 -3.70 -1.61
CA PHE A 42 -2.73 -3.06 -2.84
C PHE A 42 -4.25 -2.99 -2.85
N VAL A 43 -4.78 -1.78 -3.06
CA VAL A 43 -6.21 -1.50 -3.17
C VAL A 43 -6.51 -1.07 -4.60
N ILE A 44 -7.38 -1.83 -5.28
CA ILE A 44 -7.82 -1.53 -6.65
C ILE A 44 -9.35 -1.41 -6.65
N ASP A 45 -9.85 -0.34 -7.25
CA ASP A 45 -11.27 -0.16 -7.53
C ASP A 45 -11.64 -0.84 -8.86
N VAL A 46 -12.56 -1.79 -8.78
CA VAL A 46 -13.10 -2.52 -9.94
C VAL A 46 -14.22 -1.76 -10.67
N ALA A 47 -14.76 -0.69 -10.07
CA ALA A 47 -15.84 0.12 -10.65
C ALA A 47 -15.36 1.02 -11.79
N GLN A 48 -14.06 1.35 -11.87
CA GLN A 48 -13.48 2.19 -12.92
C GLN A 48 -13.38 1.55 -14.32
N GLY A 49 -13.94 0.34 -14.50
CA GLY A 49 -14.24 -0.24 -15.82
C GLY A 49 -13.02 -0.80 -16.56
N GLU A 50 -13.10 -2.11 -16.87
CA GLU A 50 -12.36 -2.93 -17.87
C GLU A 50 -10.85 -2.75 -18.14
N LYS A 51 -10.15 -1.74 -17.61
CA LYS A 51 -8.70 -1.59 -17.70
C LYS A 51 -8.02 -2.20 -16.48
N PHE A 52 -8.47 -3.38 -16.05
CA PHE A 52 -7.60 -4.23 -15.26
C PHE A 52 -6.43 -4.62 -16.19
N PRO A 53 -5.16 -4.32 -15.87
CA PRO A 53 -4.05 -4.61 -16.77
C PRO A 53 -3.92 -6.13 -16.92
N ARG A 54 -4.52 -6.68 -17.99
CA ARG A 54 -4.43 -8.13 -18.33
C ARG A 54 -2.99 -8.57 -18.64
N LYS A 55 -2.10 -7.62 -18.92
CA LYS A 55 -0.67 -7.80 -19.13
C LYS A 55 0.05 -6.63 -18.47
N GLY A 56 0.81 -6.89 -17.42
CA GLY A 56 1.65 -5.86 -16.81
C GLY A 56 1.38 -5.56 -15.35
N VAL A 57 0.59 -6.37 -14.63
CA VAL A 57 0.81 -6.49 -13.18
C VAL A 57 2.24 -7.03 -13.06
N PRO A 58 3.22 -6.24 -12.61
CA PRO A 58 4.53 -6.79 -12.36
C PRO A 58 4.28 -7.87 -11.30
N VAL A 59 4.69 -9.10 -11.57
CA VAL A 59 4.74 -10.13 -10.53
C VAL A 59 5.86 -9.65 -9.60
N ILE A 60 5.54 -8.68 -8.73
CA ILE A 60 6.43 -8.24 -7.67
C ILE A 60 6.34 -9.36 -6.65
N PRO A 61 7.44 -10.09 -6.38
CA PRO A 61 7.36 -11.35 -5.64
C PRO A 61 6.92 -11.23 -4.17
N ASN A 62 6.65 -10.02 -3.67
CA ASN A 62 6.52 -9.73 -2.24
C ASN A 62 5.18 -9.03 -1.90
N TRP A 63 4.06 -9.52 -2.41
CA TRP A 63 2.74 -9.04 -1.96
C TRP A 63 2.21 -9.95 -0.85
N ASP A 64 2.05 -9.41 0.35
CA ASP A 64 1.51 -10.18 1.48
C ASP A 64 -0.02 -10.31 1.38
N PHE A 65 -0.72 -9.26 0.91
CA PHE A 65 -2.17 -9.25 0.82
C PHE A 65 -2.70 -8.45 -0.38
N TRP A 66 -3.80 -8.93 -0.96
CA TRP A 66 -4.54 -8.25 -2.04
C TRP A 66 -5.99 -8.03 -1.61
N VAL A 67 -6.44 -6.76 -1.66
CA VAL A 67 -7.84 -6.39 -1.42
C VAL A 67 -8.49 -5.78 -2.67
N THR A 68 -9.63 -6.34 -3.10
CA THR A 68 -10.49 -5.75 -4.14
C THR A 68 -11.68 -5.05 -3.49
N ILE A 69 -11.82 -3.73 -3.67
CA ILE A 69 -12.94 -2.96 -3.13
C ILE A 69 -13.88 -2.59 -4.28
N LYS A 70 -15.18 -2.74 -4.05
CA LYS A 70 -16.24 -2.25 -4.93
C LYS A 70 -17.04 -1.21 -4.17
N THR A 71 -16.96 0.05 -4.59
CA THR A 71 -17.88 1.08 -4.15
C THR A 71 -19.15 0.94 -5.02
N SER A 72 -20.26 0.52 -4.41
CA SER A 72 -21.58 0.40 -5.04
C SER A 72 -22.44 1.61 -4.76
#